data_AF-A0A7W0NK02-F1
#
_entry.id   AF-A0A7W0NK02-F1
#
_cell.length_a   1.000
_cell.length_b   1.000
_cell.length_c   1.000
_cell.angle_alpha   90.00
_cell.angle_beta   90.00
_cell.angle_gamma   90.00
#
_symmetry.space_group_name_H-M   'P 1'
#
loop_
_entity.id
_entity.type
_entity.pdbx_description
1 polymer ?
#
loop_
_entity_poly.entity_id
_entity_poly.type
_entity_poly.pdbx_seq_one_letter_code
_entity_poly.pdbx_strand_id
1 'polypeptide(L)'
;MSLVVLKVGGGVVATAAQAVEELVFQEHKVVLVHGAGAQITFAMERLAMPVTFVDGRRVTSEAALDVVRAALADVNAALCAAIGPRAAAFPDGVLDATAAPGLGLVGDPVPSAP
;
A
#
# COMPACT_ATOMS: atom_id res chain seq x y z
N MET A 1 22.30 1.83 13.87
CA MET A 1 21.30 2.77 13.31
C MET A 1 21.38 2.79 11.79
N SER A 2 20.37 2.23 11.12
CA SER A 2 20.22 2.23 9.65
C SER A 2 18.77 2.56 9.25
N LEU A 3 18.56 2.92 7.98
CA LEU A 3 17.23 3.02 7.39
C LEU A 3 16.77 1.63 6.93
N VAL A 4 15.59 1.21 7.37
CA VAL A 4 14.97 -0.06 7.00
C VAL A 4 13.67 0.23 6.26
N VAL A 5 13.55 -0.30 5.04
CA VAL A 5 12.29 -0.28 4.29
C VAL A 5 11.59 -1.62 4.50
N LEU A 6 10.47 -1.59 5.22
CA LEU A 6 9.69 -2.78 5.55
C LEU A 6 8.48 -2.86 4.61
N LYS A 7 8.46 -3.83 3.70
CA LYS A 7 7.29 -4.08 2.85
C LYS A 7 6.35 -5.08 3.53
N VAL A 8 5.08 -4.72 3.67
CA VAL A 8 4.05 -5.58 4.26
C VAL A 8 2.87 -5.79 3.32
N GLY A 9 2.26 -6.97 3.39
CA GLY A 9 0.98 -7.23 2.74
C GLY A 9 -0.16 -6.50 3.48
N GLY A 10 -1.27 -6.24 2.80
CA GLY A 10 -2.41 -5.56 3.44
C GLY A 10 -3.07 -6.35 4.55
N GLY A 11 -2.90 -7.68 4.59
CA GLY A 11 -3.55 -8.57 5.56
C GLY A 11 -2.80 -8.78 6.88
N VAL A 12 -1.63 -8.16 7.07
CA VAL A 12 -0.71 -8.50 8.17
C VAL A 12 -0.48 -7.33 9.15
N VAL A 13 -1.53 -6.56 9.43
CA VAL A 13 -1.46 -5.31 10.23
C VAL A 13 -0.82 -5.52 11.61
N ALA A 14 -1.30 -6.48 12.39
CA ALA A 14 -0.83 -6.70 13.76
C ALA A 14 0.65 -7.10 13.82
N THR A 15 1.06 -8.06 12.98
CA THR A 15 2.45 -8.50 12.88
C THR A 15 3.37 -7.40 12.31
N ALA A 16 2.86 -6.54 11.43
CA ALA A 16 3.62 -5.40 10.92
C ALA A 16 3.92 -4.39 12.03
N ALA A 17 2.94 -4.07 12.87
CA ALA A 17 3.13 -3.16 14.00
C ALA A 17 4.20 -3.67 14.98
N GLN A 18 4.16 -4.96 15.32
CA GLN A 18 5.17 -5.59 16.17
C GLN A 18 6.58 -5.52 15.56
N ALA A 19 6.71 -5.80 14.26
CA ALA A 19 7.99 -5.70 13.57
C ALA A 19 8.54 -4.25 13.55
N VAL A 20 7.66 -3.26 13.38
CA VAL A 20 8.04 -1.85 13.45
C VAL A 20 8.52 -1.51 14.85
N GLU A 21 7.81 -1.92 15.90
CA GLU A 21 8.19 -1.66 17.29
C GLU A 21 9.58 -2.24 17.61
N GLU A 22 9.84 -3.48 17.21
CA GLU A 22 11.14 -4.14 17.40
C GLU A 22 12.28 -3.41 16.69
N LEU A 23 12.11 -3.09 15.40
CA LEU A 23 13.14 -2.36 14.64
C LEU A 23 13.44 -0.99 15.24
N VAL A 24 12.40 -0.33 15.72
CA VAL A 24 12.52 0.98 16.32
C VAL A 24 13.14 0.91 17.73
N PHE A 25 12.88 -0.16 18.49
CA PHE A 25 13.57 -0.46 19.75
C PHE A 25 15.08 -0.70 19.53
N GLN A 26 15.44 -1.33 18.41
CA GLN A 26 16.83 -1.47 17.94
C GLN A 26 17.41 -0.18 17.31
N GLU A 27 16.75 0.96 17.49
CA GLU A 27 17.18 2.28 17.00
C GLU A 27 17.31 2.39 15.47
N HIS A 28 16.57 1.59 14.71
CA HIS A 28 16.44 1.78 13.26
C HIS A 28 15.41 2.86 12.93
N LYS A 29 15.64 3.56 11.81
CA LYS A 29 14.61 4.37 11.16
C LYS A 29 13.83 3.45 10.23
N VAL A 30 12.50 3.44 10.34
CA VAL A 30 11.66 2.52 9.56
C VAL A 30 10.78 3.30 8.58
N VAL A 31 10.81 2.90 7.31
CA VAL A 31 9.83 3.28 6.30
C VAL A 31 8.99 2.04 6.00
N LEU A 32 7.72 2.08 6.40
CA LEU A 32 6.78 1.00 6.15
C LEU A 32 6.07 1.25 4.82
N VAL A 33 6.16 0.29 3.90
CA VAL A 33 5.40 0.30 2.64
C VAL A 33 4.36 -0.81 2.74
N HIS A 34 3.10 -0.51 2.44
CA HIS A 34 2.04 -1.52 2.44
C HIS A 34 1.35 -1.62 1.08
N GLY A 35 0.57 -2.67 0.90
CA GLY A 35 -0.42 -2.75 -0.18
C GLY A 35 -1.78 -3.12 0.40
N ALA A 36 -2.77 -3.36 -0.46
CA ALA A 36 -4.12 -3.77 -0.06
C ALA A 36 -4.70 -4.86 -0.99
N GLY A 37 -3.86 -5.70 -1.60
CA GLY A 37 -4.25 -6.58 -2.72
C GLY A 37 -5.47 -7.48 -2.45
N ALA A 38 -5.53 -8.12 -1.27
CA ALA A 38 -6.66 -8.97 -0.89
C ALA A 38 -7.93 -8.12 -0.63
N GLN A 39 -7.78 -6.99 0.06
CA GLN A 39 -8.87 -6.06 0.37
C GLN A 39 -9.49 -5.46 -0.89
N ILE A 40 -8.65 -5.05 -1.85
CA ILE A 40 -9.09 -4.52 -3.14
C ILE A 40 -9.90 -5.58 -3.88
N THR A 41 -9.39 -6.82 -3.97
CA THR A 41 -10.09 -7.92 -4.65
C THR A 41 -11.46 -8.16 -4.02
N PHE A 42 -11.51 -8.30 -2.70
CA PHE A 42 -12.76 -8.50 -1.97
C PHE A 42 -13.76 -7.36 -2.16
N ALA A 43 -13.30 -6.11 -2.13
CA ALA A 43 -14.16 -4.95 -2.33
C ALA A 43 -14.71 -4.87 -3.76
N MET A 44 -13.87 -5.15 -4.77
CA MET A 44 -14.30 -5.20 -6.18
C MET A 44 -15.32 -6.31 -6.43
N GLU A 45 -15.08 -7.51 -5.91
CA GLU A 45 -16.00 -8.66 -6.05
C GLU A 45 -17.37 -8.36 -5.44
N ARG A 46 -17.41 -7.71 -4.26
CA ARG A 46 -18.67 -7.27 -3.62
C ARG A 46 -19.47 -6.27 -4.43
N LEU A 47 -18.80 -5.48 -5.27
CA LEU A 47 -19.40 -4.51 -6.18
C LEU A 47 -19.66 -5.10 -7.57
N ALA A 48 -19.49 -6.41 -7.74
CA ALA A 48 -19.57 -7.11 -9.03
C ALA A 48 -18.65 -6.50 -10.11
N MET A 49 -17.53 -5.91 -9.70
CA MET A 49 -16.52 -5.36 -10.61
C MET A 49 -15.56 -6.47 -11.07
N PRO A 50 -15.15 -6.46 -12.35
CA PRO A 50 -14.22 -7.46 -12.86
C PRO A 50 -12.83 -7.32 -12.21
N VAL A 51 -12.30 -8.42 -11.69
CA VAL A 51 -10.93 -8.53 -11.18
C VAL A 51 -10.07 -9.20 -12.25
N THR A 52 -9.22 -8.41 -12.91
CA THR A 52 -8.33 -8.91 -13.99
C THR A 52 -6.88 -8.61 -13.67
N PHE A 53 -6.01 -9.56 -14.00
CA PHE A 53 -4.57 -9.41 -13.90
C PHE A 53 -3.91 -9.72 -15.24
N VAL A 54 -2.87 -8.95 -15.57
CA VAL A 54 -1.98 -9.16 -16.72
C VAL A 54 -0.55 -9.06 -16.18
N ASP A 55 0.27 -10.08 -16.43
CA ASP A 55 1.65 -10.17 -15.93
C ASP A 55 1.79 -9.92 -14.42
N GLY A 56 0.84 -10.45 -13.64
CA GLY A 56 0.79 -10.28 -12.19
C GLY A 56 0.38 -8.88 -11.70
N ARG A 57 0.04 -7.95 -12.62
CA ARG A 57 -0.44 -6.60 -12.30
C ARG A 57 -1.95 -6.51 -12.49
N ARG A 58 -2.65 -5.88 -11.55
CA ARG A 58 -4.11 -5.68 -11.63
C ARG A 58 -4.42 -4.62 -12.67
N VAL A 59 -5.28 -4.94 -13.63
CA VAL A 59 -5.85 -3.93 -14.53
C VAL A 59 -6.79 -3.04 -13.71
N THR A 60 -6.55 -1.73 -13.73
CA THR A 60 -7.31 -0.77 -12.89
C THR A 60 -8.02 0.23 -13.79
N SER A 61 -9.34 0.10 -13.94
CA SER A 61 -10.16 1.08 -14.64
C SER A 61 -10.39 2.32 -13.78
N GLU A 62 -10.94 3.39 -14.38
CA GLU A 62 -11.41 4.56 -13.64
C GLU A 62 -12.38 4.18 -12.51
N ALA A 63 -13.38 3.34 -12.80
CA ALA A 63 -14.35 2.89 -11.81
C ALA A 63 -13.73 2.04 -10.68
N ALA A 64 -12.65 1.33 -10.95
CA ALA A 64 -11.95 0.53 -9.94
C ALA A 64 -10.99 1.37 -9.07
N LEU A 65 -10.55 2.53 -9.55
CA LEU A 65 -9.54 3.34 -8.86
C LEU A 65 -10.01 3.81 -7.48
N ASP A 66 -11.27 4.21 -7.34
CA ASP A 66 -11.81 4.65 -6.05
C ASP A 66 -11.84 3.51 -5.03
N VAL A 67 -12.15 2.30 -5.47
CA VAL A 67 -12.10 1.08 -4.63
C VAL A 67 -10.66 0.79 -4.18
N VAL A 68 -9.69 0.95 -5.10
CA VAL A 68 -8.27 0.80 -4.80
C VAL A 68 -7.82 1.82 -3.75
N ARG A 69 -8.16 3.09 -3.94
CA ARG A 69 -7.80 4.19 -3.02
C ARG A 69 -8.41 3.99 -1.64
N ALA A 70 -9.70 3.65 -1.56
CA ALA A 70 -10.38 3.38 -0.29
C ALA A 70 -9.71 2.23 0.47
N ALA A 71 -9.46 1.10 -0.19
CA ALA A 71 -8.82 -0.05 0.45
C ALA A 71 -7.39 0.25 0.93
N LEU A 72 -6.62 1.06 0.19
CA LEU A 72 -5.30 1.52 0.64
C LEU A 72 -5.41 2.44 1.86
N ALA A 73 -6.33 3.40 1.84
CA ALA A 73 -6.57 4.31 2.95
C ALA A 73 -6.97 3.56 4.23
N ASP A 74 -7.85 2.57 4.12
CA ASP A 74 -8.29 1.73 5.24
C ASP A 74 -7.12 0.94 5.86
N VAL A 75 -6.29 0.31 5.03
CA VAL A 75 -5.10 -0.42 5.52
C VAL A 75 -4.09 0.53 6.15
N ASN A 76 -3.86 1.71 5.56
CA ASN A 76 -2.98 2.72 6.12
C ASN A 76 -3.46 3.18 7.51
N ALA A 77 -4.76 3.50 7.63
CA ALA A 77 -5.36 3.91 8.89
C ALA A 77 -5.24 2.81 9.96
N ALA A 78 -5.47 1.54 9.59
CA ALA A 78 -5.32 0.41 10.49
C ALA A 78 -3.86 0.22 10.97
N LEU A 79 -2.88 0.38 10.08
CA LEU A 79 -1.46 0.33 10.42
C LEU A 79 -1.06 1.47 11.35
N CYS A 80 -1.45 2.71 11.05
CA CYS A 80 -1.18 3.87 11.90
C CYS A 80 -1.79 3.69 13.29
N ALA A 81 -3.03 3.20 13.38
CA ALA A 81 -3.68 2.93 14.66
C ALA A 81 -2.95 1.84 15.46
N ALA A 82 -2.48 0.78 14.80
CA ALA A 82 -1.76 -0.32 15.44
C ALA A 82 -0.34 0.07 15.90
N ILE A 83 0.36 0.93 15.16
CA ILE A 83 1.69 1.45 15.52
C ILE A 83 1.58 2.57 16.57
N GLY A 84 0.48 3.33 16.55
CA GLY A 84 0.20 4.40 17.49
C GLY A 84 0.95 5.70 17.17
N PRO A 85 1.31 6.51 18.18
CA PRO A 85 1.72 7.91 18.01
C PRO A 85 3.04 8.13 17.25
N ARG A 86 3.79 7.05 17.00
CA ARG A 86 5.06 7.10 16.25
C ARG A 86 4.85 7.01 14.73
N ALA A 87 3.64 6.67 14.29
CA ALA A 87 3.32 6.58 12.87
C ALA A 87 3.04 7.97 12.26
N ALA A 88 3.60 8.21 11.08
CA ALA A 88 3.22 9.30 10.20
C ALA A 88 2.77 8.70 8.86
N ALA A 89 1.58 9.07 8.40
CA ALA A 89 1.00 8.58 7.16
C ALA A 89 1.43 9.43 5.97
N PHE A 90 1.75 8.77 4.86
CA PHE A 90 2.08 9.40 3.58
C PHE A 90 1.24 8.75 2.47
N PRO A 91 -0.05 9.11 2.34
CA PRO A 91 -0.97 8.45 1.42
C PRO A 91 -0.71 8.77 -0.06
N ASP A 92 -0.08 9.91 -0.34
CA ASP A 92 0.29 10.39 -1.68
C ASP A 92 1.58 11.24 -1.64
N GLY A 93 2.03 11.70 -2.82
CA GLY A 93 3.17 12.62 -2.96
C GLY A 93 4.56 12.01 -2.80
N VAL A 94 4.68 10.71 -2.55
CA VAL A 94 5.98 10.01 -2.36
C VAL A 94 6.50 9.38 -3.66
N LEU A 95 5.59 8.91 -4.51
CA LEU A 95 5.92 8.16 -5.72
C LEU A 95 5.37 8.85 -6.95
N ASP A 96 6.25 9.08 -7.92
CA ASP A 96 5.88 9.44 -9.27
C ASP A 96 5.87 8.18 -10.15
N ALA A 97 5.00 8.17 -11.16
CA ALA A 97 4.90 7.05 -12.09
C ALA A 97 4.50 7.51 -13.50
N THR A 98 4.94 6.75 -14.49
CA THR A 98 4.46 6.85 -15.87
C THR A 98 3.42 5.78 -16.15
N ALA A 99 2.42 6.07 -16.96
CA ALA A 99 1.36 5.10 -17.27
C ALA A 99 1.93 3.82 -17.91
N ALA A 100 1.52 2.66 -17.39
CA ALA A 100 1.86 1.35 -17.92
C ALA A 100 0.89 1.00 -19.07
N PRO A 101 1.37 0.76 -20.30
CA PRO A 101 0.51 0.48 -21.45
C PRO A 101 -0.41 -0.72 -21.24
N GLY A 102 -1.69 -0.59 -21.59
CA GLY A 102 -2.66 -1.69 -21.58
C GLY A 102 -3.21 -2.10 -20.21
N LEU A 103 -2.87 -1.38 -19.13
CA LEU A 103 -3.30 -1.74 -17.76
C LEU A 103 -4.29 -0.75 -17.12
N GLY A 104 -4.76 0.25 -17.87
CA GLY A 104 -5.61 1.32 -17.35
C GLY A 104 -4.80 2.31 -16.51
N LEU A 105 -5.30 2.65 -15.32
CA LEU A 105 -4.70 3.59 -14.37
C LEU A 105 -3.65 2.93 -13.47
N VAL A 106 -2.72 2.21 -14.10
CA VAL A 106 -1.56 1.59 -13.47
C VAL A 106 -0.32 2.32 -13.95
N GLY A 107 0.62 2.59 -13.06
CA GLY A 107 1.88 3.25 -13.38
C GLY A 107 3.09 2.39 -13.09
N ASP A 108 4.14 2.56 -13.89
CA ASP A 108 5.48 2.11 -13.59
C ASP A 108 6.21 3.23 -12.81
N PRO A 109 6.75 2.93 -11.61
CA PRO A 109 7.38 3.96 -10.79
C PRO A 109 8.63 4.50 -11.48
N VAL A 110 8.82 5.82 -11.41
CA VAL A 110 10.05 6.49 -11.84
C VAL A 110 10.85 6.94 -10.62
N PRO A 111 12.15 7.24 -10.76
CA PRO A 111 12.92 7.83 -9.66
C PRO A 111 12.22 9.10 -9.15
N SER A 112 11.76 9.07 -7.91
CA SER A 112 11.13 10.18 -7.22
C SER A 112 11.89 10.50 -5.93
N ALA A 113 11.78 11.75 -5.48
CA ALA A 113 12.25 12.19 -4.19
C ALA A 113 11.13 13.01 -3.53
N PRO A 114 10.89 12.86 -2.22
CA PRO A 114 10.05 13.79 -1.49
C PRO A 114 10.65 15.21 -1.47
#